data_AF-A0A4Q5R2D2-F1
#
_entry.id   AF-A0A4Q5R2D2-F1
#
_cell.length_a   1.000
_cell.length_b   1.000
_cell.length_c   1.000
_cell.angle_alpha   90.00
_cell.angle_beta   90.00
_cell.angle_gamma   90.00
#
_symmetry.space_group_name_H-M   'P 1'
#
loop_
_entity.id
_entity.type
_entity.pdbx_description
1 polymer ?
#
loop_
_entity_poly.entity_id
_entity_poly.type
_entity_poly.pdbx_seq_one_letter_code
_entity_poly.pdbx_strand_id
1 'polypeptide(L)'
;MKIDFNKRSLRNVLVLILVAISLTPGCNKGDNQQDVIIPPEPVIPDAIYSLEPRKLDCVDTLLRYPNFMPGVPVSGNNKFELKLHVAKKGSWFLSTDTLNGMYYSGQGVFADTGATTISLSAYGKPLLPGSQHLRVTRDSVVRTISISIVDTTAVSPEPVPLKSYFRGKLGNDSIIIDGSESWIPSYNGPYDTYGGNGNVYSDEPNMRNQLSIAKARIYNYRGTTMADFKAFFRAGYYPVILATCFDLNKEGINLHYNAKTFEQWWSLGHLENQIGSWFLILGAEDGQNSIGEHVRVKARFSCRMRNPATGEFRILTGETVCYFYRPPS
;
A
#
# COMPACT_ATOMS: atom_id res chain seq x y z
N MET A 1 12.97 50.24 3.32
CA MET A 1 12.16 50.45 2.11
C MET A 1 11.38 49.16 1.87
N LYS A 2 10.07 49.16 2.14
CA LYS A 2 9.19 48.00 2.00
C LYS A 2 9.06 47.63 0.52
N ILE A 3 9.12 46.34 0.20
CA ILE A 3 8.66 45.84 -1.10
C ILE A 3 7.56 44.81 -0.81
N ASP A 4 6.32 45.25 -1.06
CA ASP A 4 5.14 44.41 -1.15
C ASP A 4 5.19 43.58 -2.45
N PHE A 5 5.00 42.26 -2.33
CA PHE A 5 4.77 41.39 -3.48
C PHE A 5 3.27 41.27 -3.75
N ASN A 6 2.82 41.80 -4.89
CA ASN A 6 1.47 41.49 -5.39
C ASN A 6 1.49 41.20 -6.90
N LYS A 7 1.20 39.93 -7.22
CA LYS A 7 0.48 39.40 -8.40
C LYS A 7 0.97 39.79 -9.81
N ARG A 8 1.67 38.86 -10.48
CA ARG A 8 1.18 38.00 -11.60
C ARG A 8 2.33 37.43 -12.43
N SER A 9 2.19 36.15 -12.80
CA SER A 9 2.83 35.46 -13.94
C SER A 9 4.32 35.08 -13.83
N LEU A 10 4.59 33.93 -13.20
CA LEU A 10 5.82 33.16 -13.38
C LEU A 10 5.68 32.25 -14.61
N ARG A 11 6.27 32.66 -15.73
CA ARG A 11 6.71 31.75 -16.80
C ARG A 11 8.07 32.22 -17.29
N ASN A 12 9.00 31.26 -17.38
CA ASN A 12 10.30 31.28 -18.04
C ASN A 12 11.50 31.66 -17.16
N VAL A 13 12.15 30.61 -16.65
CA VAL A 13 13.54 30.59 -16.21
C VAL A 13 14.43 30.71 -17.45
N LEU A 14 15.27 31.75 -17.48
CA LEU A 14 16.21 32.04 -18.56
C LEU A 14 17.55 31.34 -18.24
N VAL A 15 17.97 30.40 -19.09
CA VAL A 15 19.34 29.83 -19.07
C VAL A 15 20.19 30.67 -20.03
N LEU A 16 21.16 31.41 -19.50
CA LEU A 16 22.18 32.11 -20.29
C LEU A 16 23.24 31.11 -20.78
N ILE A 17 23.43 31.01 -22.09
CA ILE A 17 24.65 30.45 -22.70
C ILE A 17 25.39 31.61 -23.39
N LEU A 18 26.57 31.95 -22.86
CA LEU A 18 27.52 32.89 -23.46
C LEU A 18 28.24 32.19 -24.62
N VAL A 19 28.09 32.71 -25.84
CA VAL A 19 28.95 32.37 -26.98
C VAL A 19 29.82 33.57 -27.29
N ALA A 20 31.13 33.42 -27.09
CA ALA A 20 32.13 34.40 -27.49
C ALA A 20 32.38 34.27 -29.01
N ILE A 21 32.12 35.35 -29.76
CA ILE A 21 32.46 35.44 -31.18
C ILE A 21 33.52 36.54 -31.33
N SER A 22 34.69 36.13 -31.81
CA SER A 22 35.84 36.96 -32.16
C SER A 22 35.51 37.93 -33.31
N LEU A 23 35.83 39.21 -33.11
CA LEU A 23 35.69 40.27 -34.11
C LEU A 23 36.81 40.20 -35.16
N THR A 24 36.46 40.15 -36.44
CA THR A 24 37.28 40.63 -37.56
C THR A 24 36.47 41.64 -38.38
N PRO A 25 37.03 42.77 -38.84
CA PRO A 25 36.27 43.80 -39.54
C PRO A 25 36.23 43.53 -41.04
N GLY A 26 35.04 43.57 -41.66
CA GLY A 26 34.95 43.58 -43.12
C GLY A 26 33.54 43.38 -43.69
N CYS A 27 33.08 44.43 -44.39
CA CYS A 27 31.98 44.50 -45.35
C CYS A 27 30.53 44.55 -44.86
N ASN A 28 29.98 45.77 -44.88
CA ASN A 28 28.55 46.04 -45.03
C ASN A 28 28.03 45.40 -46.32
N LYS A 29 27.15 44.39 -46.20
CA LYS A 29 26.22 44.00 -47.26
C LYS A 29 24.89 43.72 -46.58
N GLY A 30 23.84 44.41 -47.04
CA GLY A 30 22.59 44.67 -46.31
C GLY A 30 22.03 43.51 -45.50
N ASP A 31 21.58 43.83 -44.29
CA ASP A 31 20.80 42.96 -43.43
C ASP A 31 19.51 42.53 -44.15
N ASN A 32 19.58 41.39 -44.84
CA ASN A 32 18.42 40.52 -44.96
C ASN A 32 18.30 39.80 -43.62
N GLN A 33 17.59 40.39 -42.66
CA GLN A 33 16.92 39.60 -41.63
C GLN A 33 15.90 38.72 -42.36
N GLN A 34 16.31 37.53 -42.78
CA GLN A 34 15.37 36.45 -42.93
C GLN A 34 14.90 36.14 -41.51
N ASP A 35 13.69 36.57 -41.18
CA ASP A 35 12.93 36.01 -40.07
C ASP A 35 13.05 34.49 -40.17
N VAL A 36 13.77 33.89 -39.24
CA VAL A 36 13.77 32.44 -39.08
C VAL A 36 12.37 32.10 -38.61
N ILE A 37 11.48 31.78 -39.56
CA ILE A 37 10.17 31.22 -39.27
C ILE A 37 10.45 29.86 -38.64
N ILE A 38 10.48 29.82 -37.30
CA ILE A 38 10.47 28.54 -36.58
C ILE A 38 9.13 27.91 -36.94
N PRO A 39 9.10 26.79 -37.68
CA PRO A 39 7.84 26.15 -38.02
C PRO A 39 7.10 25.84 -36.71
N PRO A 40 5.78 26.11 -36.63
CA PRO A 40 5.03 25.80 -35.43
C PRO A 40 5.23 24.33 -35.09
N GLU A 41 5.59 24.06 -33.84
CA GLU A 41 5.79 22.69 -33.34
C GLU A 41 4.53 21.86 -33.66
N PRO A 42 4.67 20.66 -34.24
CA PRO A 42 3.52 19.89 -34.69
C PRO A 42 2.59 19.61 -33.50
N VAL A 43 1.37 20.14 -33.56
CA VAL A 43 0.35 19.94 -32.53
C VAL A 43 -0.09 18.48 -32.57
N ILE A 44 0.28 17.70 -31.54
CA ILE A 44 -0.16 16.32 -31.39
C ILE A 44 -1.62 16.35 -30.89
N PRO A 45 -2.58 15.74 -31.61
CA PRO A 45 -3.96 15.71 -31.14
C PRO A 45 -4.12 14.78 -29.93
N ASP A 46 -5.17 14.99 -29.14
CA ASP A 46 -5.49 14.10 -28.04
C ASP A 46 -5.87 12.70 -28.52
N ALA A 47 -5.37 11.70 -27.79
CA ALA A 47 -5.75 10.31 -27.95
C ALA A 47 -7.16 10.03 -27.42
N ILE A 48 -7.83 9.06 -28.05
CA ILE A 48 -9.06 8.45 -27.53
C ILE A 48 -8.69 7.08 -27.01
N TYR A 49 -8.96 6.84 -25.73
CA TYR A 49 -8.62 5.59 -25.06
C TYR A 49 -9.55 5.35 -23.87
N SER A 50 -9.76 4.09 -23.52
CA SER A 50 -10.59 3.66 -22.41
C SER A 50 -9.84 2.71 -21.49
N LEU A 51 -10.20 2.72 -20.20
CA LEU A 51 -9.66 1.76 -19.24
C LEU A 51 -10.28 0.38 -19.51
N GLU A 52 -9.45 -0.65 -19.66
CA GLU A 52 -9.94 -2.01 -19.90
C GLU A 52 -10.78 -2.49 -18.72
N PRO A 53 -12.02 -2.99 -18.90
CA PRO A 53 -12.82 -3.56 -17.83
C PRO A 53 -12.06 -4.66 -17.08
N ARG A 54 -12.18 -4.67 -15.77
CA ARG A 54 -11.60 -5.67 -14.89
C ARG A 54 -12.70 -6.10 -13.95
N LYS A 55 -12.64 -7.35 -13.50
CA LYS A 55 -13.54 -7.84 -12.45
C LYS A 55 -13.47 -6.83 -11.29
N LEU A 56 -14.63 -6.30 -10.91
CA LEU A 56 -14.81 -5.18 -9.97
C LEU A 56 -14.07 -5.39 -8.63
N ASP A 57 -13.74 -6.64 -8.33
CA ASP A 57 -13.11 -7.11 -7.09
C ASP A 57 -11.57 -7.18 -7.11
N CYS A 58 -10.93 -6.92 -8.26
CA CYS A 58 -9.48 -6.90 -8.35
C CYS A 58 -8.97 -5.46 -8.33
N VAL A 59 -8.46 -5.00 -7.17
CA VAL A 59 -7.69 -3.76 -7.05
C VAL A 59 -6.24 -4.06 -7.40
N ASP A 60 -5.62 -3.19 -8.18
CA ASP A 60 -4.19 -3.26 -8.40
C ASP A 60 -3.45 -2.67 -7.19
N THR A 61 -2.65 -3.51 -6.56
CA THR A 61 -1.84 -3.11 -5.40
C THR A 61 -0.42 -2.94 -5.86
N LEU A 62 0.15 -1.76 -5.65
CA LEU A 62 1.57 -1.53 -5.84
C LEU A 62 2.27 -1.84 -4.53
N LEU A 63 2.80 -3.05 -4.47
CA LEU A 63 3.72 -3.45 -3.42
C LEU A 63 5.02 -3.86 -4.10
N ARG A 64 5.82 -2.85 -4.44
CA ARG A 64 7.26 -3.04 -4.63
C ARG A 64 7.97 -1.94 -3.85
N TYR A 65 8.83 -2.40 -2.94
CA TYR A 65 9.58 -1.70 -1.90
C TYR A 65 10.12 -0.29 -2.25
N PRO A 66 10.32 0.59 -1.24
CA PRO A 66 10.03 0.43 0.18
C PRO A 66 8.68 1.05 0.56
N ASN A 67 8.04 0.48 1.59
CA ASN A 67 6.76 0.95 2.14
C ASN A 67 6.71 2.48 2.24
N PHE A 68 5.62 3.07 1.77
CA PHE A 68 5.37 4.49 1.96
C PHE A 68 5.36 4.78 3.46
N MET A 69 6.09 5.81 3.88
CA MET A 69 6.14 6.23 5.28
C MET A 69 5.54 7.63 5.41
N PRO A 70 4.73 7.91 6.45
CA PRO A 70 4.27 9.26 6.70
C PRO A 70 5.47 10.19 6.79
N GLY A 71 5.36 11.38 6.22
CA GLY A 71 6.48 12.31 6.30
C GLY A 71 7.55 12.14 5.21
N VAL A 72 7.58 11.03 4.47
CA VAL A 72 8.64 10.74 3.49
C VAL A 72 8.12 10.99 2.07
N PRO A 73 8.74 11.90 1.28
CA PRO A 73 8.36 12.10 -0.11
C PRO A 73 8.41 10.79 -0.90
N VAL A 74 7.40 10.57 -1.73
CA VAL A 74 7.37 9.39 -2.59
C VAL A 74 8.36 9.55 -3.73
N SER A 75 9.00 8.45 -4.13
CA SER A 75 9.87 8.44 -5.30
C SER A 75 9.05 8.25 -6.58
N GLY A 76 9.39 8.97 -7.65
CA GLY A 76 8.84 8.72 -8.99
C GLY A 76 9.16 7.32 -9.55
N ASN A 77 10.08 6.58 -8.91
CA ASN A 77 10.32 5.16 -9.21
C ASN A 77 9.17 4.25 -8.74
N ASN A 78 8.32 4.72 -7.83
CA ASN A 78 7.10 4.03 -7.46
C ASN A 78 6.10 4.20 -8.60
N LYS A 79 5.94 3.15 -9.40
CA LYS A 79 5.18 3.17 -10.66
C LYS A 79 3.95 2.29 -10.57
N PHE A 80 2.83 2.80 -11.11
CA PHE A 80 1.59 2.08 -11.33
C PHE A 80 1.44 1.69 -12.79
N GLU A 81 1.28 0.40 -13.09
CA GLU A 81 0.99 -0.04 -14.45
C GLU A 81 -0.53 -0.16 -14.67
N LEU A 82 -1.01 0.41 -15.77
CA LEU A 82 -2.44 0.43 -16.10
C LEU A 82 -2.66 -0.03 -17.53
N LYS A 83 -3.48 -1.07 -17.69
CA LYS A 83 -3.92 -1.56 -19.00
C LYS A 83 -5.10 -0.75 -19.52
N LEU A 84 -5.02 -0.40 -20.80
CA LEU A 84 -6.03 0.40 -21.49
C LEU A 84 -6.12 0.00 -22.97
N HIS A 85 -7.20 0.40 -23.61
CA HIS A 85 -7.40 0.24 -25.04
C HIS A 85 -7.38 1.59 -25.74
N VAL A 86 -6.48 1.76 -26.72
CA VAL A 86 -6.33 2.99 -27.52
C VAL A 86 -7.16 2.87 -28.80
N ALA A 87 -8.17 3.72 -28.94
CA ALA A 87 -9.00 3.83 -30.14
C ALA A 87 -8.43 4.83 -31.17
N LYS A 88 -7.68 5.84 -30.71
CA LYS A 88 -7.05 6.85 -31.56
C LYS A 88 -5.67 7.25 -31.03
N LYS A 89 -4.66 7.25 -31.92
CA LYS A 89 -3.30 7.76 -31.68
C LYS A 89 -3.34 9.23 -31.21
N GLY A 90 -2.41 9.63 -30.36
CA GLY A 90 -2.37 11.00 -29.85
C GLY A 90 -1.72 11.15 -28.48
N SER A 91 -1.67 12.38 -27.98
CA SER A 91 -1.22 12.69 -26.63
C SER A 91 -2.20 12.16 -25.58
N TRP A 92 -1.67 11.70 -24.45
CA TRP A 92 -2.47 11.33 -23.30
C TRP A 92 -1.85 11.89 -22.03
N PHE A 93 -2.73 12.22 -21.08
CA PHE A 93 -2.41 12.52 -19.70
C PHE A 93 -3.43 11.79 -18.83
N LEU A 94 -2.98 11.18 -17.74
CA LEU A 94 -3.85 10.51 -16.78
C LEU A 94 -3.31 10.71 -15.38
N SER A 95 -4.21 11.00 -14.43
CA SER A 95 -3.88 11.09 -13.02
C SER A 95 -4.95 10.43 -12.15
N THR A 96 -4.57 10.01 -10.95
CA THR A 96 -5.52 9.67 -9.90
C THR A 96 -6.10 10.93 -9.24
N ASP A 97 -7.07 10.74 -8.36
CA ASP A 97 -7.32 11.70 -7.28
C ASP A 97 -6.08 11.87 -6.39
N THR A 98 -6.08 12.92 -5.56
CA THR A 98 -5.06 13.12 -4.53
C THR A 98 -5.65 12.71 -3.19
N LEU A 99 -5.07 11.71 -2.55
CA LEU A 99 -5.51 11.22 -1.25
C LEU A 99 -4.30 11.11 -0.31
N ASN A 100 -4.49 11.55 0.93
CA ASN A 100 -3.46 11.52 1.97
C ASN A 100 -2.12 12.14 1.51
N GLY A 101 -2.17 13.22 0.72
CA GLY A 101 -0.99 13.94 0.24
C GLY A 101 -0.25 13.28 -0.93
N MET A 102 -0.81 12.24 -1.55
CA MET A 102 -0.19 11.53 -2.67
C MET A 102 -1.14 11.41 -3.87
N TYR A 103 -0.57 11.27 -5.06
CA TYR A 103 -1.28 10.93 -6.29
C TYR A 103 -0.34 10.22 -7.26
N TYR A 104 -0.89 9.62 -8.31
CA TYR A 104 -0.13 9.08 -9.44
C TYR A 104 -0.49 9.84 -10.71
N SER A 105 0.49 10.12 -11.54
CA SER A 105 0.23 10.68 -12.88
C SER A 105 1.22 10.21 -13.92
N GLY A 106 0.80 10.25 -15.17
CA GLY A 106 1.60 9.91 -16.34
C GLY A 106 1.11 10.66 -17.56
N GLN A 107 2.00 10.80 -18.53
CA GLN A 107 1.70 11.40 -19.83
C GLN A 107 2.57 10.77 -20.91
N GLY A 108 2.12 10.87 -22.16
CA GLY A 108 2.88 10.39 -23.30
C GLY A 108 2.11 10.54 -24.60
N VAL A 109 2.54 9.79 -25.61
CA VAL A 109 1.90 9.74 -26.93
C VAL A 109 1.69 8.29 -27.31
N PHE A 110 0.48 7.93 -27.71
CA PHE A 110 0.21 6.62 -28.30
C PHE A 110 0.56 6.66 -29.79
N ALA A 111 1.60 5.92 -30.15
CA ALA A 111 2.01 5.75 -31.54
C ALA A 111 1.12 4.74 -32.28
N ASP A 112 0.41 3.86 -31.58
CA ASP A 112 -0.43 2.80 -32.14
C ASP A 112 -1.78 2.69 -31.42
N THR A 113 -2.73 2.05 -32.09
CA THR A 113 -4.04 1.68 -31.52
C THR A 113 -4.01 0.26 -30.96
N GLY A 114 -5.00 -0.12 -30.14
CA GLY A 114 -5.11 -1.44 -29.53
C GLY A 114 -4.82 -1.46 -28.04
N ALA A 115 -4.68 -2.66 -27.48
CA ALA A 115 -4.38 -2.86 -26.06
C ALA A 115 -2.94 -2.42 -25.75
N THR A 116 -2.75 -1.62 -24.71
CA THR A 116 -1.44 -1.15 -24.27
C THR A 116 -1.40 -1.00 -22.76
N THR A 117 -0.19 -0.93 -22.20
CA THR A 117 0.05 -0.69 -20.78
C THR A 117 0.82 0.60 -20.62
N ILE A 118 0.30 1.51 -19.79
CA ILE A 118 0.99 2.75 -19.42
C ILE A 118 1.51 2.67 -17.99
N SER A 119 2.50 3.50 -17.69
CA SER A 119 3.06 3.62 -16.35
C SER A 119 2.78 5.02 -15.78
N LEU A 120 2.16 5.09 -14.61
CA LEU A 120 1.97 6.34 -13.85
C LEU A 120 3.01 6.38 -12.72
N SER A 121 3.66 7.53 -12.51
CA SER A 121 4.63 7.72 -11.43
C SER A 121 3.94 8.32 -10.20
N ALA A 122 4.37 7.94 -9.00
CA ALA A 122 3.89 8.50 -7.75
C ALA A 122 4.46 9.91 -7.49
N TYR A 123 3.65 10.77 -6.87
CA TYR A 123 4.04 12.11 -6.42
C TYR A 123 3.46 12.42 -5.04
N GLY A 124 4.08 13.39 -4.36
CA GLY A 124 3.63 13.89 -3.06
C GLY A 124 4.30 13.23 -1.86
N LYS A 125 3.64 13.30 -0.71
CA LYS A 125 4.15 12.84 0.58
C LYS A 125 2.97 12.33 1.43
N PRO A 126 2.96 11.06 1.85
CA PRO A 126 1.91 10.55 2.70
C PRO A 126 1.88 11.29 4.04
N LEU A 127 0.67 11.59 4.54
CA LEU A 127 0.49 12.34 5.78
C LEU A 127 0.21 11.41 6.97
N LEU A 128 -0.63 10.39 6.79
CA LEU A 128 -1.06 9.46 7.83
C LEU A 128 -0.77 7.99 7.45
N PRO A 129 -0.49 7.10 8.41
CA PRO A 129 -0.34 5.67 8.15
C PRO A 129 -1.65 4.99 7.76
N GLY A 130 -1.56 3.76 7.25
CA GLY A 130 -2.69 2.91 6.90
C GLY A 130 -2.86 2.68 5.39
N SER A 131 -3.98 2.05 5.03
CA SER A 131 -4.31 1.74 3.64
C SER A 131 -4.97 2.94 2.96
N GLN A 132 -4.43 3.35 1.81
CA GLN A 132 -4.96 4.42 0.96
C GLN A 132 -5.45 3.87 -0.37
N HIS A 133 -6.54 4.44 -0.87
CA HIS A 133 -7.21 3.97 -2.07
C HIS A 133 -7.43 5.12 -3.04
N LEU A 134 -6.48 5.28 -3.96
CA LEU A 134 -6.54 6.29 -4.99
C LEU A 134 -7.39 5.78 -6.15
N ARG A 135 -8.18 6.65 -6.75
CA ARG A 135 -9.05 6.36 -7.89
C ARG A 135 -8.54 7.05 -9.14
N VAL A 136 -8.41 6.28 -10.22
CA VAL A 136 -8.26 6.81 -11.57
C VAL A 136 -9.54 6.57 -12.34
N THR A 137 -10.12 7.65 -12.84
CA THR A 137 -11.39 7.65 -13.55
C THR A 137 -11.15 8.10 -14.98
N ARG A 138 -11.67 7.34 -15.94
CA ARG A 138 -11.73 7.73 -17.34
C ARG A 138 -13.09 7.31 -17.88
N ASP A 139 -13.78 8.26 -18.50
CA ASP A 139 -15.17 8.11 -18.95
C ASP A 139 -16.06 7.66 -17.78
N SER A 140 -16.66 6.47 -17.85
CA SER A 140 -17.46 5.88 -16.77
C SER A 140 -16.76 4.73 -16.03
N VAL A 141 -15.49 4.47 -16.34
CA VAL A 141 -14.72 3.38 -15.72
C VAL A 141 -13.85 3.92 -14.60
N VAL A 142 -14.00 3.36 -13.41
CA VAL A 142 -13.15 3.64 -12.25
C VAL A 142 -12.19 2.49 -12.02
N ARG A 143 -10.91 2.81 -11.85
CA ARG A 143 -9.86 1.90 -11.41
C ARG A 143 -9.37 2.39 -10.05
N THR A 144 -9.19 1.46 -9.12
CA THR A 144 -8.68 1.78 -7.79
C THR A 144 -7.27 1.22 -7.64
N ILE A 145 -6.41 1.99 -7.00
CA ILE A 145 -5.04 1.65 -6.64
C ILE A 145 -4.95 1.61 -5.13
N SER A 146 -4.43 0.51 -4.57
CA SER A 146 -4.18 0.42 -3.13
C SER A 146 -2.73 0.63 -2.78
N ILE A 147 -2.52 1.48 -1.79
CA ILE A 147 -1.22 1.81 -1.24
C ILE A 147 -1.24 1.58 0.25
N SER A 148 -0.19 0.91 0.72
CA SER A 148 0.05 0.68 2.13
C SER A 148 1.06 1.67 2.66
N ILE A 149 0.69 2.43 3.70
CA ILE A 149 1.60 3.33 4.40
C ILE A 149 1.92 2.74 5.78
N VAL A 150 3.19 2.44 6.00
CA VAL A 150 3.70 1.87 7.25
C VAL A 150 4.40 2.97 8.04
N ASP A 151 4.09 3.07 9.32
CA ASP A 151 4.78 4.00 10.23
C ASP A 151 5.35 3.26 11.43
N THR A 152 6.65 2.98 11.39
CA THR A 152 7.39 2.38 12.51
C THR A 152 8.13 3.41 13.35
N THR A 153 8.05 4.70 12.99
CA THR A 153 8.79 5.76 13.69
C THR A 153 8.00 6.37 14.84
N ALA A 154 6.68 6.32 14.76
CA ALA A 154 5.80 6.95 15.72
C ALA A 154 5.51 6.11 17.00
N VAL A 155 6.14 4.94 17.16
CA VAL A 155 5.70 3.96 18.17
C VAL A 155 6.86 3.51 19.05
N SER A 156 6.77 3.82 20.35
CA SER A 156 7.65 3.23 21.36
C SER A 156 7.26 1.77 21.62
N PRO A 157 8.21 0.81 21.60
CA PRO A 157 7.92 -0.56 21.95
C PRO A 157 7.36 -0.69 23.37
N GLU A 158 6.30 -1.46 23.54
CA GLU A 158 5.78 -1.90 24.84
C GLU A 158 6.30 -3.31 25.18
N PRO A 159 6.50 -3.64 26.47
CA PRO A 159 6.77 -5.00 26.91
C PRO A 159 5.66 -5.95 26.46
N VAL A 160 6.05 -7.15 26.03
CA VAL A 160 5.12 -8.18 25.55
C VAL A 160 4.86 -9.21 26.65
N PRO A 161 3.61 -9.35 27.11
CA PRO A 161 3.23 -10.38 28.08
C PRO A 161 3.64 -11.80 27.68
N LEU A 162 3.87 -12.64 28.69
CA LEU A 162 4.27 -14.04 28.49
C LEU A 162 3.13 -14.97 28.09
N LYS A 163 1.86 -14.55 28.24
CA LYS A 163 0.67 -15.34 27.93
C LYS A 163 -0.08 -14.72 26.76
N SER A 164 -0.60 -15.56 25.85
CA SER A 164 -1.50 -15.11 24.78
C SER A 164 -2.83 -14.65 25.33
N TYR A 165 -3.39 -13.64 24.70
CA TYR A 165 -4.76 -13.25 24.92
C TYR A 165 -5.32 -12.44 23.77
N PHE A 166 -6.64 -12.34 23.75
CA PHE A 166 -7.37 -11.32 23.03
C PHE A 166 -8.40 -10.72 23.98
N ARG A 167 -8.46 -9.38 24.00
CA ARG A 167 -9.44 -8.59 24.74
C ARG A 167 -9.97 -7.54 23.79
N GLY A 168 -11.26 -7.60 23.49
CA GLY A 168 -11.81 -6.76 22.45
C GLY A 168 -13.32 -6.77 22.38
N LYS A 169 -13.83 -6.21 21.29
CA LYS A 169 -15.26 -6.17 20.97
C LYS A 169 -15.48 -6.38 19.48
N LEU A 170 -16.53 -7.11 19.14
CA LEU A 170 -17.08 -7.16 17.78
C LEU A 170 -18.41 -6.43 17.77
N GLY A 171 -18.43 -5.21 17.23
CA GLY A 171 -19.53 -4.28 17.48
C GLY A 171 -19.65 -4.00 18.97
N ASN A 172 -20.79 -4.33 19.57
CA ASN A 172 -21.03 -4.14 21.00
C ASN A 172 -20.69 -5.40 21.84
N ASP A 173 -20.46 -6.54 21.19
CA ASP A 173 -20.26 -7.82 21.85
C ASP A 173 -18.83 -7.90 22.38
N SER A 174 -18.68 -8.07 23.70
CA SER A 174 -17.36 -8.18 24.33
C SER A 174 -16.75 -9.56 24.14
N ILE A 175 -15.46 -9.59 23.83
CA ILE A 175 -14.69 -10.79 23.54
C ILE A 175 -13.50 -10.84 24.48
N ILE A 176 -13.40 -11.95 25.20
CA ILE A 176 -12.31 -12.26 26.13
C ILE A 176 -11.84 -13.67 25.78
N ILE A 177 -10.60 -13.78 25.34
CA ILE A 177 -9.93 -15.05 25.04
C ILE A 177 -8.63 -15.08 25.81
N ASP A 178 -8.57 -15.85 26.89
CA ASP A 178 -7.30 -16.27 27.48
C ASP A 178 -6.74 -17.38 26.62
N GLY A 179 -5.63 -17.10 25.93
CA GLY A 179 -5.04 -18.08 25.03
C GLY A 179 -4.35 -19.17 25.83
N SER A 180 -4.65 -20.43 25.56
CA SER A 180 -3.83 -21.53 26.05
C SER A 180 -2.51 -21.63 25.27
N GLU A 181 -1.60 -22.52 25.68
CA GLU A 181 -0.31 -22.73 25.01
C GLU A 181 -0.39 -23.66 23.77
N SER A 182 -1.59 -23.98 23.31
CA SER A 182 -2.03 -24.73 22.10
C SER A 182 -1.61 -24.18 20.73
N TRP A 183 -0.45 -24.53 20.21
CA TRP A 183 0.01 -24.01 18.91
C TRP A 183 -0.56 -24.78 17.71
N ILE A 184 -1.07 -24.07 16.69
CA ILE A 184 -1.18 -24.61 15.33
C ILE A 184 -0.22 -23.83 14.42
N PRO A 185 0.95 -24.38 14.06
CA PRO A 185 1.76 -23.80 13.00
C PRO A 185 0.97 -23.90 11.70
N SER A 186 0.67 -22.77 11.06
CA SER A 186 0.12 -22.78 9.71
C SER A 186 1.21 -22.37 8.73
N TYR A 187 1.77 -23.39 8.07
CA TYR A 187 2.69 -23.26 6.95
C TYR A 187 1.87 -23.16 5.67
N ASN A 188 1.87 -22.00 5.04
CA ASN A 188 1.20 -21.80 3.74
C ASN A 188 2.21 -21.32 2.69
N GLY A 189 2.88 -22.25 2.01
CA GLY A 189 3.56 -21.93 0.75
C GLY A 189 4.61 -22.94 0.25
N PRO A 190 4.63 -23.28 -1.04
CA PRO A 190 5.65 -24.16 -1.64
C PRO A 190 6.98 -23.45 -2.01
N TYR A 191 7.26 -22.25 -1.51
CA TYR A 191 8.46 -21.47 -1.83
C TYR A 191 9.02 -20.82 -0.56
N ASP A 192 10.27 -20.36 -0.61
CA ASP A 192 11.07 -19.70 0.44
C ASP A 192 10.42 -18.40 0.97
N THR A 193 9.18 -18.52 1.45
CA THR A 193 8.26 -17.49 1.88
C THR A 193 7.45 -18.00 3.06
N TYR A 194 7.55 -17.34 4.21
CA TYR A 194 6.79 -17.72 5.41
C TYR A 194 5.63 -16.75 5.63
N GLY A 195 4.38 -17.25 5.60
CA GLY A 195 3.19 -16.52 6.04
C GLY A 195 2.93 -16.77 7.52
N GLY A 196 3.22 -15.78 8.37
CA GLY A 196 3.11 -15.96 9.83
C GLY A 196 1.68 -15.87 10.30
N ASN A 197 1.19 -16.92 10.95
CA ASN A 197 -0.11 -16.92 11.62
C ASN A 197 0.09 -16.97 13.13
N GLY A 198 -0.34 -15.92 13.82
CA GLY A 198 -0.46 -15.86 15.26
C GLY A 198 -1.90 -16.14 15.67
N ASN A 199 -2.10 -17.18 16.47
CA ASN A 199 -3.43 -17.59 16.92
C ASN A 199 -3.59 -17.36 18.42
N VAL A 200 -4.80 -16.97 18.82
CA VAL A 200 -5.26 -16.92 20.20
C VAL A 200 -6.60 -17.62 20.24
N TYR A 201 -6.70 -18.76 20.90
CA TYR A 201 -7.94 -19.53 21.03
C TYR A 201 -8.14 -19.87 22.50
N SER A 202 -9.41 -19.94 22.90
CA SER A 202 -9.78 -20.47 24.20
C SER A 202 -9.83 -22.00 24.17
N ASP A 203 -9.86 -22.64 25.33
CA ASP A 203 -10.07 -24.08 25.49
C ASP A 203 -11.52 -24.54 25.15
N GLU A 204 -12.25 -23.72 24.41
CA GLU A 204 -13.61 -23.99 23.97
C GLU A 204 -13.62 -25.12 22.91
N PRO A 205 -14.55 -26.09 23.00
CA PRO A 205 -14.64 -27.18 22.03
C PRO A 205 -14.79 -26.67 20.59
N ASN A 206 -14.19 -27.39 19.65
CA ASN A 206 -14.28 -27.15 18.20
C ASN A 206 -13.68 -25.82 17.71
N MET A 207 -12.58 -25.36 18.32
CA MET A 207 -11.84 -24.14 17.92
C MET A 207 -12.71 -22.86 17.91
N ARG A 208 -13.68 -22.80 18.82
CA ARG A 208 -14.55 -21.63 18.97
C ARG A 208 -13.85 -20.53 19.76
N ASN A 209 -14.31 -19.29 19.55
CA ASN A 209 -13.79 -18.11 20.24
C ASN A 209 -12.26 -17.99 20.06
N GLN A 210 -11.88 -17.85 18.80
CA GLN A 210 -10.49 -17.81 18.34
C GLN A 210 -10.26 -16.58 17.48
N LEU A 211 -9.18 -15.85 17.75
CA LEU A 211 -8.62 -14.83 16.89
C LEU A 211 -7.36 -15.39 16.20
N SER A 212 -7.30 -15.24 14.89
CA SER A 212 -6.15 -15.54 14.05
C SER A 212 -5.67 -14.26 13.38
N ILE A 213 -4.37 -14.01 13.44
CA ILE A 213 -3.72 -12.86 12.81
C ILE A 213 -2.65 -13.40 11.88
N ALA A 214 -2.83 -13.15 10.59
CA ALA A 214 -1.82 -13.41 9.58
C ALA A 214 -1.04 -12.13 9.30
N LYS A 215 0.29 -12.19 9.32
CA LYS A 215 1.16 -11.16 8.74
C LYS A 215 1.84 -11.75 7.52
N ALA A 216 1.98 -10.93 6.48
CA ALA A 216 2.46 -11.33 5.16
C ALA A 216 3.84 -12.02 5.13
N ARG A 217 4.32 -12.31 3.91
CA ARG A 217 5.48 -13.17 3.68
C ARG A 217 6.80 -12.56 4.12
N ILE A 218 7.59 -13.36 4.83
CA ILE A 218 9.05 -13.19 4.91
C ILE A 218 9.65 -13.94 3.73
N TYR A 219 10.25 -13.23 2.78
CA TYR A 219 11.02 -13.84 1.69
C TYR A 219 12.38 -14.32 2.20
N ASN A 220 12.87 -15.43 1.68
CA ASN A 220 14.10 -16.06 2.15
C ASN A 220 14.07 -16.43 3.65
N TYR A 221 12.96 -17.02 4.09
CA TYR A 221 12.76 -17.30 5.52
C TYR A 221 13.81 -18.26 6.06
N ARG A 222 14.36 -19.17 5.23
CA ARG A 222 15.40 -20.12 5.66
C ARG A 222 16.72 -19.43 6.00
N GLY A 223 17.01 -18.30 5.37
CA GLY A 223 18.16 -17.45 5.70
C GLY A 223 17.91 -16.42 6.78
N THR A 224 16.69 -16.34 7.32
CA THR A 224 16.27 -15.30 8.28
C THR A 224 16.69 -15.69 9.70
N THR A 225 17.50 -14.84 10.36
CA THR A 225 17.87 -15.03 11.77
C THR A 225 16.68 -14.77 12.69
N MET A 226 16.76 -15.17 13.97
CA MET A 226 15.73 -14.77 14.95
C MET A 226 15.60 -13.24 15.05
N ALA A 227 16.72 -12.52 14.97
CA ALA A 227 16.72 -11.06 15.01
C ALA A 227 15.96 -10.47 13.81
N ASP A 228 16.17 -11.01 12.61
CA ASP A 228 15.45 -10.59 11.40
C ASP A 228 13.95 -10.94 11.48
N PHE A 229 13.63 -12.13 11.99
CA PHE A 229 12.26 -12.58 12.19
C PHE A 229 11.52 -11.71 13.22
N LYS A 230 12.18 -11.29 14.31
CA LYS A 230 11.63 -10.31 15.25
C LYS A 230 11.51 -8.92 14.62
N ALA A 231 12.51 -8.47 13.85
CA ALA A 231 12.49 -7.18 13.18
C ALA A 231 11.33 -7.05 12.17
N PHE A 232 10.88 -8.17 11.59
CA PHE A 232 9.67 -8.23 10.77
C PHE A 232 8.41 -7.76 11.52
N PHE A 233 8.36 -7.95 12.85
CA PHE A 233 7.29 -7.50 13.74
C PHE A 233 7.65 -6.22 14.53
N ARG A 234 8.50 -5.34 13.97
CA ARG A 234 8.83 -4.07 14.63
C ARG A 234 7.56 -3.29 15.02
N ALA A 235 7.62 -2.57 16.15
CA ALA A 235 6.52 -1.71 16.55
C ALA A 235 6.21 -0.68 15.44
N GLY A 236 4.92 -0.47 15.18
CA GLY A 236 4.47 0.38 14.09
C GLY A 236 3.05 0.11 13.60
N TYR A 237 2.54 1.05 12.81
CA TYR A 237 1.28 0.90 12.08
C TYR A 237 1.50 0.09 10.81
N TYR A 238 0.66 -0.92 10.63
CA TYR A 238 0.66 -1.80 9.48
C TYR A 238 -0.68 -1.76 8.74
N PRO A 239 -0.66 -1.88 7.40
CA PRO A 239 -1.87 -1.97 6.58
C PRO A 239 -2.61 -3.28 6.84
N VAL A 240 -3.93 -3.24 6.73
CA VAL A 240 -4.77 -4.45 6.68
C VAL A 240 -4.86 -4.93 5.23
N ILE A 241 -4.67 -6.23 5.00
CA ILE A 241 -4.73 -6.88 3.68
C ILE A 241 -6.13 -6.73 3.11
N LEU A 242 -6.20 -6.30 1.85
CA LEU A 242 -7.42 -6.30 1.06
C LEU A 242 -7.53 -7.61 0.30
N ALA A 243 -8.73 -8.19 0.26
CA ALA A 243 -9.00 -9.34 -0.60
C ALA A 243 -9.12 -8.86 -2.04
N THR A 244 -7.99 -8.67 -2.72
CA THR A 244 -7.97 -8.56 -4.17
C THR A 244 -7.81 -9.97 -4.70
N CYS A 245 -8.90 -10.58 -5.16
CA CYS A 245 -8.86 -11.81 -5.94
C CYS A 245 -8.09 -12.98 -5.25
N PHE A 246 -8.34 -13.17 -3.94
CA PHE A 246 -7.78 -14.23 -3.07
C PHE A 246 -6.25 -14.37 -3.10
N ASP A 247 -5.53 -13.32 -3.47
CA ASP A 247 -4.07 -13.33 -3.40
C ASP A 247 -3.61 -13.10 -1.96
N LEU A 248 -3.64 -14.16 -1.16
CA LEU A 248 -3.13 -14.21 0.22
C LEU A 248 -1.60 -13.99 0.29
N ASN A 249 -0.95 -13.80 -0.85
CA ASN A 249 0.50 -13.61 -0.95
C ASN A 249 0.93 -12.14 -0.78
N LYS A 250 -0.01 -11.23 -0.49
CA LYS A 250 0.24 -9.78 -0.43
C LYS A 250 0.68 -9.29 0.96
N GLU A 251 1.42 -8.18 0.97
CA GLU A 251 1.96 -7.53 2.17
C GLU A 251 0.84 -6.89 3.03
N GLY A 252 0.87 -7.11 4.35
CA GLY A 252 -0.08 -6.54 5.32
C GLY A 252 -0.49 -7.50 6.45
N ILE A 253 -1.54 -7.12 7.17
CA ILE A 253 -2.17 -7.89 8.25
C ILE A 253 -3.56 -8.37 7.83
N ASN A 254 -3.86 -9.64 8.05
CA ASN A 254 -5.19 -10.22 7.93
C ASN A 254 -5.64 -10.73 9.29
N LEU A 255 -6.91 -10.47 9.63
CA LEU A 255 -7.54 -10.98 10.83
C LEU A 255 -8.68 -11.91 10.45
N HIS A 256 -8.79 -13.01 11.19
CA HIS A 256 -9.92 -13.92 11.15
C HIS A 256 -10.36 -14.20 12.58
N TYR A 257 -11.65 -14.06 12.86
CA TYR A 257 -12.25 -14.34 14.17
C TYR A 257 -13.37 -15.37 14.03
N ASN A 258 -13.26 -16.47 14.77
CA ASN A 258 -14.29 -17.48 14.94
C ASN A 258 -15.05 -17.21 16.24
N ALA A 259 -16.33 -16.85 16.15
CA ALA A 259 -17.17 -16.58 17.31
C ALA A 259 -17.60 -17.86 18.05
N LYS A 260 -18.06 -17.71 19.30
CA LYS A 260 -18.67 -18.82 20.07
C LYS A 260 -19.89 -19.44 19.38
N THR A 261 -20.57 -18.65 18.56
CA THR A 261 -21.79 -18.98 17.80
C THR A 261 -21.52 -19.65 16.45
N PHE A 262 -20.27 -20.01 16.14
CA PHE A 262 -19.81 -20.52 14.83
C PHE A 262 -19.80 -19.49 13.69
N GLU A 263 -20.16 -18.24 13.96
CA GLU A 263 -20.00 -17.18 12.98
C GLU A 263 -18.51 -16.91 12.73
N GLN A 264 -18.17 -16.70 11.45
CA GLN A 264 -16.83 -16.33 11.03
C GLN A 264 -16.79 -14.86 10.63
N TRP A 265 -15.70 -14.20 10.96
CA TRP A 265 -15.51 -12.77 10.70
C TRP A 265 -14.12 -12.55 10.15
N TRP A 266 -14.03 -11.97 8.95
CA TRP A 266 -12.77 -11.84 8.22
C TRP A 266 -12.48 -10.37 7.92
N SER A 267 -11.25 -9.92 8.13
CA SER A 267 -10.80 -8.63 7.60
C SER A 267 -10.59 -8.67 6.08
N LEU A 268 -10.59 -9.87 5.49
CA LEU A 268 -10.61 -10.07 4.05
C LEU A 268 -11.97 -9.63 3.48
N GLY A 269 -11.96 -8.49 2.78
CA GLY A 269 -13.12 -7.99 2.05
C GLY A 269 -12.71 -7.05 0.92
N HIS A 270 -13.68 -6.64 0.10
CA HIS A 270 -13.48 -5.64 -0.95
C HIS A 270 -13.02 -4.31 -0.34
N LEU A 271 -12.26 -3.55 -1.12
CA LEU A 271 -11.54 -2.33 -0.70
C LEU A 271 -12.40 -1.27 -0.01
N GLU A 272 -13.63 -1.05 -0.49
CA GLU A 272 -14.57 -0.10 0.12
C GLU A 272 -14.94 -0.44 1.56
N ASN A 273 -14.73 -1.70 1.96
CA ASN A 273 -15.13 -2.21 3.25
C ASN A 273 -14.02 -2.16 4.32
N GLN A 274 -12.81 -1.73 3.97
CA GLN A 274 -11.67 -1.63 4.90
C GLN A 274 -11.26 -0.18 5.21
N ILE A 275 -12.00 0.81 4.71
CA ILE A 275 -11.75 2.23 5.03
C ILE A 275 -11.87 2.43 6.55
N GLY A 276 -10.84 3.02 7.15
CA GLY A 276 -10.74 3.27 8.58
C GLY A 276 -10.21 2.09 9.42
N SER A 277 -9.96 0.94 8.80
CA SER A 277 -9.26 -0.17 9.47
C SER A 277 -7.79 0.20 9.73
N TRP A 278 -7.28 -0.12 10.91
CA TRP A 278 -5.87 0.04 11.27
C TRP A 278 -5.41 -1.09 12.18
N PHE A 279 -4.11 -1.40 12.08
CA PHE A 279 -3.43 -2.38 12.93
C PHE A 279 -2.11 -1.80 13.42
N LEU A 280 -1.85 -1.88 14.71
CA LEU A 280 -0.67 -1.35 15.38
C LEU A 280 0.04 -2.48 16.13
N ILE A 281 1.26 -2.79 15.74
CA ILE A 281 2.14 -3.60 16.58
C ILE A 281 2.75 -2.68 17.63
N LEU A 282 2.56 -3.04 18.90
CA LEU A 282 3.09 -2.31 20.05
C LEU A 282 4.43 -2.87 20.50
N GLY A 283 4.67 -4.17 20.32
CA GLY A 283 5.91 -4.80 20.76
C GLY A 283 6.08 -6.19 20.15
N ALA A 284 7.34 -6.58 20.01
CA ALA A 284 7.72 -7.92 19.59
C ALA A 284 8.92 -8.38 20.44
N GLU A 285 8.76 -9.53 21.09
CA GLU A 285 9.79 -10.12 21.94
C GLU A 285 10.03 -11.57 21.54
N ASP A 286 11.27 -12.01 21.69
CA ASP A 286 11.61 -13.41 21.50
C ASP A 286 10.88 -14.25 22.55
N GLY A 287 10.61 -15.49 22.18
CA GLY A 287 10.21 -16.51 23.14
C GLY A 287 10.58 -17.89 22.63
N GLN A 288 10.67 -18.82 23.56
CA GLN A 288 11.06 -20.19 23.30
C GLN A 288 10.21 -21.12 24.13
N ASN A 289 9.75 -22.21 23.53
CA ASN A 289 9.08 -23.29 24.23
C ASN A 289 9.55 -24.63 23.65
N SER A 290 8.89 -25.72 24.06
CA SER A 290 9.21 -27.09 23.64
C SER A 290 9.05 -27.34 22.13
N ILE A 291 8.38 -26.46 21.38
CA ILE A 291 8.08 -26.62 19.95
C ILE A 291 9.10 -25.86 19.08
N GLY A 292 9.79 -24.88 19.67
CA GLY A 292 10.83 -24.10 19.01
C GLY A 292 10.79 -22.65 19.41
N GLU A 293 11.47 -21.85 18.60
CA GLU A 293 11.54 -20.42 18.83
C GLU A 293 10.36 -19.70 18.17
N HIS A 294 9.90 -18.64 18.80
CA HIS A 294 8.78 -17.83 18.33
C HIS A 294 9.01 -16.37 18.68
N VAL A 295 8.21 -15.49 18.05
CA VAL A 295 8.12 -14.08 18.43
C VAL A 295 6.74 -13.83 19.02
N ARG A 296 6.70 -13.37 20.26
CA ARG A 296 5.50 -12.87 20.92
C ARG A 296 5.25 -11.46 20.42
N VAL A 297 4.04 -11.18 19.98
CA VAL A 297 3.66 -9.88 19.41
C VAL A 297 2.47 -9.34 20.16
N LYS A 298 2.63 -8.15 20.72
CA LYS A 298 1.54 -7.35 21.29
C LYS A 298 1.04 -6.39 20.22
N ALA A 299 -0.27 -6.34 20.01
CA ALA A 299 -0.88 -5.46 19.04
C ALA A 299 -2.22 -4.88 19.52
N ARG A 300 -2.57 -3.71 18.97
CA ARG A 300 -3.91 -3.12 19.03
C ARG A 300 -4.43 -2.89 17.64
N PHE A 301 -5.74 -2.96 17.47
CA PHE A 301 -6.36 -2.76 16.17
C PHE A 301 -7.81 -2.33 16.28
N SER A 302 -8.29 -1.76 15.18
CA SER A 302 -9.69 -1.58 14.87
C SER A 302 -9.86 -1.93 13.41
N CYS A 303 -10.54 -3.03 13.11
CA CYS A 303 -10.68 -3.54 11.76
C CYS A 303 -12.14 -3.82 11.46
N ARG A 304 -12.59 -3.42 10.26
CA ARG A 304 -13.87 -3.84 9.73
C ARG A 304 -13.77 -5.32 9.36
N MET A 305 -14.71 -6.12 9.85
CA MET A 305 -14.79 -7.55 9.60
C MET A 305 -16.06 -7.86 8.84
N ARG A 306 -15.95 -8.70 7.81
CA ARG A 306 -17.07 -9.22 7.03
C ARG A 306 -17.42 -10.63 7.49
N ASN A 307 -18.70 -10.89 7.69
CA ASN A 307 -19.19 -12.25 7.79
C ASN A 307 -19.34 -12.83 6.37
N PRO A 308 -18.63 -13.92 6.00
CA PRO A 308 -18.66 -14.44 4.64
C PRO A 308 -20.00 -15.09 4.27
N ALA A 309 -20.75 -15.58 5.26
CA ALA A 309 -22.04 -16.24 5.05
C ALA A 309 -23.17 -15.22 4.83
N THR A 310 -23.18 -14.12 5.57
CA THR A 310 -24.26 -13.13 5.53
C THR A 310 -23.92 -11.87 4.73
N GLY A 311 -22.62 -11.58 4.55
CA GLY A 311 -22.14 -10.32 3.99
C GLY A 311 -22.18 -9.15 4.97
N GLU A 312 -22.63 -9.35 6.21
CA GLU A 312 -22.69 -8.33 7.26
C GLU A 312 -21.29 -7.80 7.62
N PHE A 313 -21.22 -6.53 8.01
CA PHE A 313 -20.01 -5.91 8.53
C PHE A 313 -20.14 -5.49 9.99
N ARG A 314 -19.11 -5.78 10.77
CA ARG A 314 -18.93 -5.29 12.14
C ARG A 314 -17.51 -4.80 12.35
N ILE A 315 -17.30 -3.93 13.33
CA ILE A 315 -15.96 -3.48 13.70
C ILE A 315 -15.44 -4.40 14.81
N LEU A 316 -14.31 -5.05 14.58
CA LEU A 316 -13.56 -5.74 15.61
C LEU A 316 -12.46 -4.80 16.13
N THR A 317 -12.53 -4.50 17.42
CA THR A 317 -11.52 -3.71 18.11
C THR A 317 -10.89 -4.53 19.22
N GLY A 318 -9.64 -4.27 19.56
CA GLY A 318 -9.08 -4.83 20.77
C GLY A 318 -7.57 -4.80 20.84
N GLU A 319 -7.07 -5.44 21.90
CA GLU A 319 -5.67 -5.70 22.16
C GLU A 319 -5.45 -7.22 22.19
N THR A 320 -4.31 -7.65 21.68
CA THR A 320 -3.93 -9.06 21.66
C THR A 320 -2.45 -9.25 21.90
N VAL A 321 -2.12 -10.37 22.54
CA VAL A 321 -0.81 -10.99 22.49
C VAL A 321 -0.97 -12.33 21.77
N CYS A 322 -0.27 -12.48 20.67
CA CYS A 322 -0.21 -13.70 19.89
C CYS A 322 1.25 -14.05 19.60
N TYR A 323 1.53 -15.28 19.17
CA TYR A 323 2.90 -15.69 18.93
C TYR A 323 3.02 -16.22 17.52
N PHE A 324 4.13 -15.89 16.88
CA PHE A 324 4.44 -16.27 15.53
C PHE A 324 5.61 -17.25 15.59
N TYR A 325 5.36 -18.48 15.18
CA TYR A 325 6.35 -19.54 15.20
C TYR A 325 7.43 -19.29 14.13
N ARG A 326 8.70 -19.35 14.51
CA ARG A 326 9.78 -19.35 13.52
C ARG A 326 10.01 -20.79 13.05
N PRO A 327 9.81 -21.11 11.76
CA PRO A 327 10.13 -22.43 11.26
C PRO A 327 11.62 -22.76 11.49
N PRO A 328 11.97 -24.01 11.81
CA PRO A 328 13.37 -24.44 11.79
C PRO A 328 13.96 -24.22 10.39
N SER A 329 15.24 -23.85 10.34
CA SER A 329 16.03 -23.72 9.10
C SER A 329 16.17 -25.07 8.40
#